data_AF-A0A498JX12-F1
#
_entry.id   AF-A0A498JX12-F1
#
_cell.length_a   1.000
_cell.length_b   1.000
_cell.length_c   1.000
_cell.angle_alpha   90.00
_cell.angle_beta   90.00
_cell.angle_gamma   90.00
#
_symmetry.space_group_name_H-M   'P 1'
#
loop_
_entity.id
_entity.type
_entity.pdbx_description
1 polymer ?
#
loop_
_entity_poly.entity_id
_entity_poly.type
_entity_poly.pdbx_seq_one_letter_code
_entity_poly.pdbx_strand_id
1 'polypeptide(L)'
;MATVSWRLKAHNQIEIRNTVDLNELAINGMKRDNLNLDRYDLGRLINVILGKEMDVVWPKNKVEWFGYQYRWELGAENVKFSTVNSYMCFLIASELIDVIDFTAAGLSLSLFS
;
A
#
# COMPACT_ATOMS: atom_id res chain seq x y z
N MET A 1 -1.10 -1.67 -12.02
CA MET A 1 -0.85 -3.10 -11.73
C MET A 1 -0.45 -3.97 -12.94
N ALA A 2 -0.96 -3.73 -14.15
CA ALA A 2 -0.74 -4.59 -15.33
C ALA A 2 0.74 -4.92 -15.66
N THR A 3 1.63 -3.93 -15.61
CA THR A 3 3.06 -4.11 -15.94
C THR A 3 3.78 -5.04 -14.96
N VAL A 4 3.48 -4.95 -13.66
CA VAL A 4 4.11 -5.79 -12.63
C VAL A 4 3.61 -7.23 -12.74
N SER A 5 2.30 -7.41 -12.93
CA SER A 5 1.71 -8.74 -13.13
C SER A 5 2.29 -9.46 -14.36
N TRP A 6 2.45 -8.74 -15.48
CA TRP A 6 3.09 -9.29 -16.67
C TRP A 6 4.54 -9.72 -16.41
N ARG A 7 5.35 -8.90 -15.71
CA ARG A 7 6.75 -9.24 -15.40
C ARG A 7 6.87 -10.48 -14.51
N LEU A 8 6.01 -10.60 -13.50
CA LEU A 8 5.99 -11.76 -12.61
C LEU A 8 5.63 -13.05 -13.37
N LYS A 9 4.66 -12.98 -14.28
CA LYS A 9 4.31 -14.12 -15.13
C LYS A 9 5.45 -14.48 -16.09
N ALA A 10 6.05 -13.49 -16.74
CA ALA A 10 7.08 -13.69 -17.75
C ALA A 10 8.40 -14.23 -17.18
N HIS A 11 8.86 -13.70 -16.04
CA HIS A 11 10.18 -14.02 -15.49
C HIS A 11 10.16 -15.06 -14.38
N ASN A 12 9.04 -15.16 -13.65
CA ASN A 12 8.95 -16.01 -12.46
C ASN A 12 7.86 -17.08 -12.56
N GLN A 13 7.08 -17.10 -13.66
CA GLN A 13 5.92 -17.99 -13.84
C GLN A 13 4.88 -17.84 -12.72
N ILE A 14 4.86 -16.67 -12.07
CA ILE A 14 3.90 -16.35 -11.00
C ILE A 14 2.73 -15.60 -11.62
N GLU A 15 1.54 -16.17 -11.49
CA GLU A 15 0.28 -15.53 -11.89
C GLU A 15 -0.44 -14.99 -10.65
N ILE A 16 -0.55 -13.66 -10.55
CA ILE A 16 -1.35 -13.03 -9.50
C ILE A 16 -2.80 -12.94 -9.97
N ARG A 17 -3.71 -13.49 -9.16
CA ARG A 17 -5.16 -13.39 -9.32
C ARG A 17 -5.75 -12.56 -8.18
N ASN A 18 -6.93 -11.99 -8.41
CA ASN A 18 -7.66 -11.19 -7.41
C ASN A 18 -6.82 -10.03 -6.81
N THR A 19 -6.13 -9.28 -7.67
CA THR A 19 -5.40 -8.09 -7.23
C THR A 19 -6.38 -7.03 -6.76
N VAL A 20 -6.08 -6.43 -5.61
CA VAL A 20 -6.80 -5.28 -5.09
C VAL A 20 -5.90 -4.06 -5.23
N ASP A 21 -6.41 -3.00 -5.83
CA ASP A 21 -5.74 -1.71 -5.89
C ASP A 21 -6.11 -0.87 -4.65
N LEU A 22 -5.11 -0.33 -3.96
CA LEU A 22 -5.33 0.44 -2.72
C LEU A 22 -6.10 1.74 -2.97
N ASN A 23 -5.89 2.38 -4.12
CA ASN A 23 -6.58 3.62 -4.44
C ASN A 23 -8.06 3.33 -4.72
N GLU A 24 -8.35 2.23 -5.43
CA GLU A 24 -9.72 1.74 -5.64
C GLU A 24 -10.40 1.38 -4.30
N LEU A 25 -9.69 0.67 -3.43
CA LEU A 25 -10.19 0.32 -2.11
C LEU A 25 -10.46 1.59 -1.26
N ALA A 26 -9.59 2.59 -1.35
CA ALA A 26 -9.74 3.85 -0.64
C ALA A 26 -10.97 4.63 -1.11
N ILE A 27 -11.22 4.68 -2.42
CA ILE A 27 -12.43 5.30 -2.99
C ILE A 27 -13.69 4.61 -2.45
N ASN A 28 -13.71 3.28 -2.47
CA ASN A 28 -14.85 2.48 -2.04
C ASN A 28 -15.11 2.56 -0.53
N GLY A 29 -14.03 2.53 0.28
CA GLY A 29 -14.12 2.53 1.73
C GLY A 29 -14.38 3.91 2.32
N MET A 30 -13.73 4.97 1.81
CA MET A 30 -13.87 6.31 2.40
C MET A 30 -15.08 7.08 1.89
N LYS A 31 -15.52 6.86 0.64
CA LYS A 31 -16.63 7.59 0.00
C LYS A 31 -16.52 9.12 0.14
N ARG A 32 -15.29 9.64 0.01
CA ARG A 32 -14.98 11.07 0.14
C ARG A 32 -14.73 11.69 -1.24
N ASP A 33 -15.79 12.20 -1.85
CA ASP A 33 -15.75 12.78 -3.20
C ASP A 33 -14.89 14.06 -3.30
N ASN A 34 -14.55 14.67 -2.15
CA ASN A 34 -13.68 15.84 -2.09
C ASN A 34 -12.18 15.50 -2.11
N LEU A 35 -11.81 14.22 -2.07
CA LEU A 35 -10.42 13.77 -2.09
C LEU A 35 -10.11 13.04 -3.40
N ASN A 36 -8.99 13.40 -4.03
CA ASN A 36 -8.51 12.74 -5.26
C ASN A 36 -7.75 11.45 -4.92
N LEU A 37 -8.43 10.51 -4.26
CA LEU A 37 -7.85 9.26 -3.75
C LEU A 37 -7.27 8.37 -4.87
N ASP A 38 -7.82 8.49 -6.09
CA ASP A 38 -7.33 7.81 -7.29
C ASP A 38 -5.87 8.16 -7.64
N ARG A 39 -5.39 9.34 -7.22
CA ARG A 39 -4.05 9.88 -7.57
C ARG A 39 -3.09 9.95 -6.40
N TYR A 40 -3.49 9.50 -5.21
CA TYR A 40 -2.63 9.58 -4.05
C TYR A 40 -1.50 8.55 -4.15
N ASP A 41 -0.31 8.99 -3.79
CA ASP A 41 0.78 8.07 -3.47
C ASP A 41 0.51 7.39 -2.13
N LEU A 42 1.28 6.34 -1.85
CA LEU A 42 1.14 5.56 -0.62
C LEU A 42 1.28 6.45 0.63
N GLY A 43 2.17 7.43 0.64
CA GLY A 43 2.39 8.32 1.79
C GLY A 43 1.15 9.18 2.11
N ARG A 44 0.52 9.75 1.07
CA ARG A 44 -0.72 10.50 1.21
C ARG A 44 -1.89 9.61 1.66
N LEU A 45 -1.97 8.38 1.13
CA LEU A 45 -2.97 7.41 1.58
C LEU A 45 -2.79 7.05 3.06
N ILE A 46 -1.56 6.79 3.51
CA ILE A 46 -1.24 6.51 4.92
C ILE A 46 -1.77 7.64 5.80
N ASN A 47 -1.43 8.88 5.46
CA ASN A 47 -1.80 10.04 6.27
C ASN A 47 -3.32 10.23 6.33
N VAL A 48 -4.03 10.03 5.22
CA VAL A 48 -5.48 10.26 5.17
C VAL A 48 -6.28 9.12 5.81
N ILE A 49 -5.82 7.88 5.66
CA ILE A 49 -6.56 6.69 6.11
C ILE A 49 -6.22 6.37 7.55
N LEU A 50 -4.94 6.30 7.92
CA LEU A 50 -4.54 5.97 9.28
C LEU A 50 -4.66 7.18 10.22
N GLY A 51 -4.67 8.40 9.69
CA GLY A 51 -4.89 9.64 10.45
C GLY A 51 -3.85 9.94 11.53
N LYS A 52 -2.78 9.14 11.61
CA LYS A 52 -1.75 9.18 12.64
C LYS A 52 -0.38 9.24 11.98
N GLU A 53 0.49 10.05 12.56
CA GLU A 53 1.91 10.03 12.23
C GLU A 53 2.49 8.71 12.75
N MET A 54 2.81 7.82 11.82
CA MET A 54 3.38 6.52 12.14
C MET A 54 4.89 6.66 12.29
N ASP A 55 5.42 6.40 13.48
CA ASP A 55 6.86 6.39 13.75
C ASP A 55 7.50 5.15 13.11
N VAL A 56 7.80 5.27 11.81
CA VAL A 56 8.35 4.18 11.01
C VAL A 56 9.62 4.62 10.32
N VAL A 57 10.60 3.73 10.32
CA VAL A 57 11.93 3.98 9.75
C VAL A 57 11.88 3.90 8.23
N TRP A 58 11.41 4.98 7.61
CA TRP A 58 11.40 5.12 6.16
C TRP A 58 12.84 5.09 5.58
N PRO A 59 12.98 4.63 4.32
CA PRO A 59 14.22 4.83 3.58
C PRO A 59 14.55 6.33 3.52
N LYS A 60 15.77 6.68 3.89
CA LYS A 60 16.28 8.06 3.84
C LYS A 60 16.89 8.37 2.50
N ASN A 61 17.41 7.36 1.81
CA ASN A 61 18.05 7.51 0.51
C ASN A 61 17.24 6.84 -0.59
N LYS A 62 17.53 7.22 -1.84
CA LYS A 62 16.97 6.54 -3.02
C LYS A 62 17.34 5.05 -2.98
N VAL A 63 16.35 4.20 -3.18
CA VAL A 63 16.53 2.74 -3.20
C VAL A 63 17.02 2.32 -4.58
N GLU A 64 18.20 1.71 -4.62
CA GLU A 64 18.77 1.10 -5.82
C GLU A 64 18.71 -0.42 -5.67
N TRP A 65 17.95 -1.09 -6.53
CA TRP A 65 17.77 -2.55 -6.48
C TRP A 65 18.89 -3.31 -7.17
N PHE A 66 19.58 -2.68 -8.12
CA PHE A 66 20.67 -3.26 -8.87
C PHE A 66 21.83 -2.25 -8.89
N GLY A 67 22.92 -2.57 -8.20
CA GLY A 67 24.15 -1.78 -8.23
C GLY A 67 25.06 -2.18 -9.40
N TYR A 68 26.08 -1.35 -9.68
CA TYR A 68 27.13 -1.64 -10.68
C TYR A 68 27.91 -2.94 -10.41
N GLN A 69 27.91 -3.42 -9.17
CA GLN A 69 28.44 -4.72 -8.80
C GLN A 69 27.25 -5.60 -8.41
N TYR A 70 27.13 -6.78 -9.04
CA TYR A 70 26.15 -7.82 -8.73
C TYR A 70 26.38 -8.37 -7.31
N ARG A 71 26.11 -7.57 -6.28
CA ARG A 71 26.06 -8.01 -4.89
C ARG A 71 24.69 -8.60 -4.63
N TRP A 72 24.69 -9.82 -4.07
CA TRP A 72 23.48 -10.54 -3.68
C TRP A 72 22.89 -10.05 -2.35
N GLU A 73 23.53 -9.08 -1.70
CA GLU A 73 23.12 -8.52 -0.42
C GLU A 73 22.21 -7.31 -0.60
N LEU A 74 21.09 -7.29 0.11
CA LEU A 74 20.21 -6.13 0.18
C LEU A 74 20.83 -5.08 1.11
N GLY A 75 20.96 -3.84 0.64
CA GLY A 75 21.35 -2.72 1.47
C GLY A 75 20.26 -2.38 2.50
N ALA A 76 20.64 -1.68 3.58
CA ALA A 76 19.71 -1.28 4.64
C ALA A 76 18.50 -0.49 4.10
N GLU A 77 18.69 0.32 3.06
CA GLU A 77 17.61 1.11 2.44
C GLU A 77 16.64 0.21 1.65
N ASN A 78 17.13 -0.83 0.97
CA ASN A 78 16.28 -1.83 0.32
C ASN A 78 15.42 -2.57 1.35
N VAL A 79 16.02 -2.98 2.48
CA VAL A 79 15.32 -3.69 3.56
C VAL A 79 14.24 -2.83 4.19
N LYS A 80 14.54 -1.56 4.49
CA LYS A 80 13.54 -0.61 5.00
C LYS A 80 12.40 -0.45 4.01
N PHE A 81 12.72 -0.22 2.74
CA PHE A 81 11.71 0.01 1.70
C PHE A 81 10.80 -1.21 1.53
N SER A 82 11.37 -2.41 1.39
CA SER A 82 10.59 -3.63 1.19
C SER A 82 9.69 -3.93 2.38
N THR A 83 10.19 -3.71 3.59
CA THR A 83 9.45 -4.02 4.82
C THR A 83 8.36 -2.99 5.08
N VAL A 84 8.73 -1.70 5.10
CA VAL A 84 7.82 -0.61 5.48
C VAL A 84 6.70 -0.45 4.46
N ASN A 85 7.01 -0.44 3.15
CA ASN A 85 5.95 -0.27 2.15
C ASN A 85 4.95 -1.43 2.19
N SER A 86 5.43 -2.67 2.28
CA SER A 86 4.55 -3.84 2.32
C SER A 86 3.67 -3.82 3.58
N TYR A 87 4.25 -3.47 4.73
CA TYR A 87 3.52 -3.35 5.99
C TYR A 87 2.45 -2.25 5.95
N MET A 88 2.79 -1.08 5.39
CA MET A 88 1.84 0.03 5.27
C MET A 88 0.69 -0.29 4.31
N CYS A 89 0.99 -0.92 3.17
CA CYS A 89 -0.05 -1.40 2.25
C CYS A 89 -1.01 -2.36 2.96
N PHE A 90 -0.49 -3.28 3.78
CA PHE A 90 -1.31 -4.21 4.56
C PHE A 90 -2.20 -3.49 5.57
N LEU A 91 -1.64 -2.57 6.37
CA LEU A 91 -2.42 -1.82 7.38
C LEU A 91 -3.55 -1.02 6.74
N ILE A 92 -3.24 -0.26 5.67
CA ILE A 92 -4.25 0.52 4.96
C ILE A 92 -5.34 -0.38 4.37
N ALA A 93 -4.95 -1.49 3.74
CA ALA A 93 -5.92 -2.42 3.17
C ALA A 93 -6.84 -3.00 4.25
N SER A 94 -6.29 -3.37 5.41
CA SER A 94 -7.07 -3.92 6.52
C SER A 94 -8.11 -2.92 7.02
N GLU A 95 -7.70 -1.68 7.32
CA GLU A 95 -8.60 -0.63 7.80
C GLU A 95 -9.72 -0.35 6.79
N LEU A 96 -9.39 -0.26 5.51
CA LEU A 96 -10.37 -0.01 4.46
C LEU A 96 -11.34 -1.18 4.28
N ILE A 97 -10.87 -2.42 4.36
CA ILE A 97 -11.73 -3.62 4.28
C ILE A 97 -12.70 -3.62 5.46
N ASP A 98 -12.22 -3.38 6.68
CA ASP A 98 -13.06 -3.31 7.87
C ASP A 98 -14.14 -2.24 7.69
N VAL A 99 -13.77 -1.03 7.24
CA VAL A 99 -14.73 0.05 6.95
C VAL A 99 -15.77 -0.38 5.91
N ILE A 100 -15.36 -1.01 4.81
CA ILE A 100 -16.27 -1.48 3.77
C ILE A 100 -17.26 -2.50 4.34
N ASP A 101 -16.77 -3.49 5.08
CA ASP A 101 -17.59 -4.55 5.67
C ASP A 101 -18.58 -4.00 6.71
N PHE A 102 -18.14 -3.06 7.56
CA PHE A 102 -19.03 -2.38 8.51
C PHE A 102 -20.13 -1.59 7.80
N THR A 103 -19.79 -0.85 6.74
CA THR A 103 -20.79 -0.10 5.97
C THR A 103 -21.78 -1.03 5.25
N ALA A 104 -21.29 -2.17 4.73
CA ALA A 104 -22.13 -3.18 4.09
C ALA A 104 -23.09 -3.86 5.10
N ALA A 105 -22.66 -4.02 6.35
CA ALA A 105 -23.48 -4.53 7.45
C ALA A 105 -24.45 -3.49 8.04
N GLY A 106 -24.44 -2.24 7.56
CA GLY A 106 -25.28 -1.15 8.09
C GLY A 106 -24.85 -0.66 9.48
N LEU A 107 -23.61 -0.95 9.90
CA LEU A 107 -23.06 -0.55 11.19
C LEU A 107 -22.35 0.81 11.04
N SER A 108 -22.68 1.75 11.93
CA SER A 108 -22.07 3.09 11.97
C SER A 108 -20.78 3.07 12.80
N LEU A 109 -19.65 3.40 12.18
CA LEU A 109 -18.32 3.55 12.79
C LEU A 109 -18.17 4.88 13.56
N SER A 110 -19.13 5.25 14.41
CA SER A 110 -19.02 6.43 15.29
C SER A 110 -18.05 6.21 16.47
N LEU A 111 -17.10 5.27 16.37
CA LEU A 111 -16.26 4.79 17.47
C LEU A 111 -14.75 4.99 17.28
N PHE A 112 -14.30 5.60 16.18
CA PHE A 112 -12.87 5.85 15.93
C PHE A 112 -12.56 7.33 15.69
N SER A 113 -13.13 8.21 16.52
CA SER A 113 -12.71 9.62 16.67
C SER A 113 -11.83 9.80 17.91
#